data_AF-A0A2W6DQS1-F1
#
_entry.id   AF-A0A2W6DQS1-F1
#
_cell.length_a   1.000
_cell.length_b   1.000
_cell.length_c   1.000
_cell.angle_alpha   90.00
_cell.angle_beta   90.00
_cell.angle_gamma   90.00
#
_symmetry.space_group_name_H-M   'P 1'
#
loop_
_entity.id
_entity.type
_entity.pdbx_description
1 polymer ?
#
loop_
_entity_poly.entity_id
_entity_poly.type
_entity_poly.pdbx_seq_one_letter_code
_entity_poly.pdbx_strand_id
1 'polypeptide(L)'
;MAAAKIVLESVFEADFAPVSFGFRPKLSAQQALEVVRVAANQGRVWVLDADIKACFDRIDHDALIAQVQRRVVDRRMVKLLRGWLRAGVFEGGIVSQVEAGTPQGSP
;
A
#
# COMPACT_ATOMS: atom_id res chain seq x y z
N MET A 1 10.06 10.81 1.66
CA MET A 1 9.27 9.62 2.02
C MET A 1 10.14 8.37 2.20
N ALA A 2 11.18 8.17 1.38
CA ALA A 2 12.14 7.06 1.47
C ALA A 2 12.68 6.69 2.88
N ALA A 3 13.09 7.66 3.71
CA ALA A 3 13.57 7.34 5.06
C ALA A 3 12.47 6.76 5.96
N ALA A 4 11.24 7.28 5.87
CA ALA A 4 10.10 6.71 6.59
C ALA A 4 9.74 5.33 6.04
N LYS A 5 9.83 5.13 4.72
CA LYS A 5 9.66 3.80 4.09
C LYS A 5 10.60 2.78 4.73
N ILE A 6 11.91 3.05 4.78
CA ILE A 6 12.90 2.10 5.34
C ILE A 6 12.53 1.65 6.76
N VAL A 7 12.08 2.60 7.60
CA VAL A 7 11.68 2.29 8.98
C VAL A 7 10.37 1.49 9.00
N LEU A 8 9.33 1.96 8.31
CA LEU A 8 8.00 1.37 8.34
C LEU A 8 7.94 0.01 7.62
N GLU A 9 8.70 -0.16 6.54
CA GLU A 9 8.76 -1.40 5.77
C GLU A 9 9.15 -2.58 6.66
N SER A 10 10.16 -2.41 7.52
CA SER A 10 10.55 -3.46 8.47
C SER A 10 9.44 -3.86 9.46
N VAL A 11 8.61 -2.91 9.88
CA VAL A 11 7.51 -3.15 10.81
C VAL A 11 6.39 -3.92 10.14
N PHE A 12 6.00 -3.53 8.92
CA PHE A 12 4.88 -4.18 8.22
C PHE A 12 5.28 -5.49 7.53
N GLU A 13 6.53 -5.62 7.08
CA GLU A 13 7.05 -6.87 6.50
C GLU A 13 6.98 -8.05 7.48
N ALA A 14 7.07 -7.79 8.79
CA ALA A 14 6.94 -8.81 9.82
C ALA A 14 5.57 -9.52 9.83
N ASP A 15 4.53 -8.87 9.31
CA ASP A 15 3.14 -9.34 9.43
C ASP A 15 2.43 -9.55 8.10
N PHE A 16 3.01 -9.12 6.99
CA PHE A 16 2.38 -9.31 5.69
C PHE A 16 2.15 -10.79 5.40
N ALA A 17 0.97 -11.08 4.86
CA ALA A 17 0.60 -12.44 4.48
C ALA A 17 1.64 -13.02 3.48
N PRO A 18 2.00 -14.31 3.59
CA PRO A 18 2.96 -14.93 2.66
C PRO A 18 2.51 -14.90 1.20
N VAL A 19 1.21 -14.76 0.95
CA VAL A 19 0.60 -14.67 -0.39
C VAL A 19 0.53 -13.24 -0.95
N SER A 20 1.03 -12.24 -0.20
CA SER A 20 1.15 -10.87 -0.67
C SER A 20 2.51 -10.66 -1.32
N PHE A 21 2.53 -10.33 -2.62
CA PHE A 21 3.77 -10.17 -3.42
C PHE A 21 4.00 -8.74 -3.91
N GLY A 22 2.95 -7.91 -3.99
CA GLY A 22 3.04 -6.56 -4.56
C GLY A 22 3.78 -5.59 -3.64
N PHE A 23 4.66 -4.77 -4.21
CA PHE A 23 5.37 -3.67 -3.53
C PHE A 23 6.22 -4.08 -2.31
N ARG A 24 6.64 -5.35 -2.25
CA ARG A 24 7.43 -5.89 -1.15
C ARG A 24 8.89 -6.13 -1.55
N PRO A 25 9.85 -5.94 -0.63
CA PRO A 25 11.25 -6.16 -0.91
C PRO A 25 11.50 -7.64 -1.21
N LYS A 26 12.32 -7.92 -2.24
CA LYS A 26 12.73 -9.28 -2.66
C LYS A 26 11.58 -10.18 -3.12
N LEU A 27 10.37 -9.64 -3.32
CA LEU A 27 9.25 -10.35 -3.92
C LEU A 27 8.94 -9.80 -5.31
N SER A 28 8.44 -10.65 -6.21
CA SER A 28 8.14 -10.30 -7.59
C SER A 28 6.85 -10.94 -8.09
N ALA A 29 6.30 -10.38 -9.18
CA ALA A 29 5.14 -10.94 -9.86
C ALA A 29 5.40 -12.38 -10.39
N GLN A 30 6.65 -12.71 -10.74
CA GLN A 30 7.03 -14.06 -11.19
C GLN A 30 6.88 -15.08 -10.06
N GLN A 31 7.23 -14.71 -8.83
CA GLN A 31 7.03 -15.59 -7.67
C GLN A 31 5.54 -15.81 -7.38
N ALA A 32 4.70 -14.78 -7.54
CA ALA A 32 3.26 -14.92 -7.42
C ALA A 32 2.70 -15.90 -8.49
N LEU A 33 3.17 -15.79 -9.73
CA LEU A 33 2.77 -16.68 -10.83
C LEU A 33 3.15 -18.14 -10.55
N GLU A 34 4.32 -18.40 -9.97
CA GLU A 34 4.74 -19.76 -9.64
C GLU A 34 3.83 -20.38 -8.56
N VAL A 35 3.36 -19.61 -7.57
CA VAL A 35 2.37 -20.11 -6.60
C VAL A 35 1.07 -20.51 -7.29
N VAL A 36 0.58 -19.69 -8.23
CA VAL A 36 -0.62 -20.01 -9.02
C VAL A 36 -0.38 -21.26 -9.87
N ARG A 37 0.77 -21.38 -10.53
CA ARG A 37 1.14 -22.53 -11.36
C ARG A 37 1.17 -23.83 -10.55
N VAL A 38 1.79 -23.81 -9.37
CA VAL A 38 1.81 -24.98 -8.47
C VAL A 38 0.41 -25.35 -8.02
N ALA A 39 -0.43 -24.37 -7.66
CA ALA A 39 -1.82 -24.61 -7.27
C ALA A 39 -2.65 -25.22 -8.42
N ALA A 40 -2.46 -24.74 -9.65
CA ALA A 40 -3.11 -25.28 -10.84
C ALA A 40 -2.70 -26.73 -11.11
N ASN A 41 -1.40 -27.04 -10.98
CA ASN A 41 -0.88 -28.42 -11.12
C ASN A 41 -1.42 -29.37 -10.04
N GLN A 42 -1.88 -28.85 -8.91
CA GLN A 42 -2.55 -29.61 -7.84
C GLN A 42 -4.08 -29.76 -8.08
N GLY A 43 -4.59 -29.35 -9.25
CA GLY A 43 -6.00 -29.47 -9.62
C GLY A 43 -6.87 -28.27 -9.26
N ARG A 44 -6.32 -27.17 -8.74
CA ARG A 44 -7.07 -25.92 -8.52
C ARG A 44 -7.17 -25.13 -9.82
N VAL A 45 -8.17 -25.43 -10.64
CA VAL A 45 -8.32 -24.91 -12.01
C VAL A 45 -9.32 -23.76 -12.16
N TRP A 46 -10.00 -23.38 -11.07
CA TRP A 46 -10.91 -22.23 -11.04
C TRP A 46 -10.25 -21.05 -10.34
N VAL A 47 -10.36 -19.88 -10.95
CA VAL A 47 -9.80 -18.61 -10.43
C VAL A 47 -10.93 -17.60 -10.27
N LEU A 48 -10.91 -16.90 -9.14
CA LEU A 48 -11.66 -15.67 -8.95
C LEU A 48 -10.72 -14.51 -9.28
N ASP A 49 -10.99 -13.81 -10.37
CA ASP A 49 -10.30 -12.57 -10.71
C ASP A 49 -11.08 -11.38 -10.15
N ALA A 50 -10.39 -10.54 -9.38
CA ALA A 50 -10.98 -9.40 -8.71
C ALA A 50 -9.98 -8.25 -8.63
N ASP A 51 -10.44 -7.06 -8.99
CA ASP A 51 -9.66 -5.83 -8.95
C ASP A 51 -10.42 -4.70 -8.23
N ILE A 52 -9.68 -3.79 -7.61
CA ILE A 52 -10.25 -2.64 -6.89
C ILE A 52 -10.14 -1.41 -7.77
N LYS A 53 -11.30 -0.94 -8.28
CA LYS A 53 -11.38 0.27 -9.08
C LYS A 53 -10.84 1.49 -8.33
N ALA A 54 -9.92 2.22 -8.96
CA ALA A 54 -9.33 3.45 -8.45
C ALA A 54 -8.78 3.29 -7.02
N CYS A 55 -8.10 2.15 -6.78
CA CYS A 55 -7.61 1.74 -5.47
C CYS A 55 -6.89 2.87 -4.73
N PHE A 56 -5.91 3.51 -5.36
CA PHE A 56 -5.12 4.58 -4.74
C PHE A 56 -5.82 5.94 -4.71
N ASP A 57 -6.82 6.19 -5.55
CA ASP A 57 -7.50 7.50 -5.61
C ASP A 57 -8.64 7.62 -4.59
N ARG A 58 -9.10 6.49 -4.06
CA ARG A 58 -10.29 6.41 -3.19
C ARG A 58 -10.00 5.91 -1.78
N ILE A 59 -8.74 5.81 -1.38
CA ILE A 59 -8.38 5.38 -0.02
C ILE A 59 -8.82 6.44 0.98
N ASP A 60 -9.67 6.05 1.93
CA ASP A 60 -10.02 6.89 3.07
C ASP A 60 -8.81 7.10 3.98
N HIS A 61 -8.44 8.36 4.23
CA HIS A 61 -7.24 8.71 4.98
C HIS A 61 -7.32 8.29 6.44
N ASP A 62 -8.49 8.44 7.08
CA ASP A 62 -8.64 8.12 8.49
C ASP A 62 -8.64 6.60 8.71
N ALA A 63 -9.25 5.83 7.81
CA ALA A 63 -9.19 4.38 7.79
C ALA A 63 -7.74 3.89 7.60
N LEU A 64 -7.00 4.46 6.64
CA LEU A 64 -5.60 4.12 6.40
C LEU A 64 -4.73 4.43 7.63
N ILE A 65 -4.87 5.63 8.21
CA ILE A 65 -4.10 6.01 9.40
C ILE A 65 -4.48 5.13 10.60
N ALA A 66 -5.74 4.77 10.76
CA ALA A 66 -6.17 3.85 11.82
C ALA A 66 -5.51 2.47 11.68
N GLN A 67 -5.32 1.96 10.45
CA GLN A 67 -4.56 0.72 10.23
C GLN A 67 -3.08 0.89 10.61
N VAL A 68 -2.44 1.98 10.19
CA VAL A 68 -1.03 2.25 10.53
C VAL A 68 -0.82 2.32 12.04
N GLN A 69 -1.73 2.98 12.77
CA GLN A 69 -1.66 3.15 14.21
C GLN A 69 -1.77 1.85 15.01
N ARG A 70 -2.27 0.75 14.41
CA ARG A 70 -2.26 -0.58 15.04
C ARG A 70 -0.84 -1.12 15.24
N ARG A 71 0.12 -0.67 14.43
CA ARG A 71 1.52 -1.13 14.48
C ARG A 71 2.52 -0.03 14.83
N VAL A 72 2.19 1.23 14.55
CA VAL A 72 3.08 2.37 14.74
C VAL A 72 2.54 3.27 15.85
N VAL A 73 3.24 3.28 17.00
CA VAL A 73 2.87 4.11 18.16
C VAL A 73 3.46 5.53 18.12
N ASP A 74 4.48 5.77 17.28
CA ASP A 74 5.11 7.08 17.17
C ASP A 74 4.15 8.11 16.57
N ARG A 75 3.66 9.00 17.44
CA ARG A 75 2.73 10.07 17.08
C ARG A 75 3.32 11.06 16.06
N ARG A 76 4.63 11.28 16.05
CA ARG A 76 5.29 12.16 15.08
C ARG A 76 5.32 11.52 13.69
N MET A 77 5.61 10.21 13.61
CA MET A 77 5.53 9.46 12.36
C MET A 77 4.11 9.44 11.80
N VAL A 78 3.11 9.16 12.64
CA VAL A 78 1.70 9.16 12.22
C VAL A 78 1.26 10.55 11.75
N LYS A 79 1.69 11.62 12.45
CA LYS A 79 1.41 13.00 12.04
C LYS A 79 2.06 13.32 10.69
N LEU A 80 3.28 12.85 10.45
CA LEU A 80 3.99 13.02 9.18
C LEU A 80 3.25 12.34 8.03
N LEU A 81 2.85 11.08 8.20
CA LEU A 81 2.10 10.32 7.20
C LEU A 81 0.76 11.00 6.87
N ARG A 82 0.02 11.46 7.89
CA ARG A 82 -1.22 12.21 7.69
C ARG A 82 -0.98 13.52 6.93
N GLY A 83 0.14 14.19 7.19
CA GLY A 83 0.56 15.38 6.46
C GLY A 83 0.82 15.10 4.98
N TRP A 84 1.43 13.96 4.66
CA TRP A 84 1.66 13.54 3.27
C TRP A 84 0.37 13.18 2.54
N LEU A 85 -0.57 12.50 3.19
CA LEU A 85 -1.87 12.16 2.59
C LEU A 85 -2.70 13.39 2.24
N ARG A 86 -2.64 14.42 3.09
CA ARG A 86 -3.37 15.68 2.91
C ARG A 86 -2.63 16.72 2.07
N ALA A 87 -1.39 16.44 1.68
CA ALA A 87 -0.65 17.35 0.82
C ALA A 87 -1.38 17.43 -0.53
N GLY A 88 -1.90 18.61 -0.83
CA GLY A 88 -2.65 18.86 -2.05
C GLY A 88 -1.83 18.60 -3.31
N VAL A 89 -2.51 18.28 -4.41
CA VAL A 89 -1.87 18.24 -5.73
C VAL A 89 -1.80 19.68 -6.25
N PHE A 90 -0.61 20.13 -6.62
CA PHE A 90 -0.44 21.41 -7.31
C PHE A 90 -0.41 21.14 -8.81
N GLU A 91 -1.47 21.55 -9.50
CA GLU A 91 -1.58 21.40 -10.96
C GLU A 91 -2.10 22.71 -11.56
N GLY A 92 -1.42 23.22 -12.59
CA GLY A 92 -1.86 24.43 -13.31
C GLY A 92 -1.93 25.72 -12.49
N GLY A 93 -1.23 25.83 -11.36
CA GLY A 93 -1.24 27.04 -10.52
C GLY A 93 -2.27 27.03 -9.38
N ILE A 94 -3.07 25.97 -9.26
CA ILE A 94 -4.09 25.80 -8.22
C ILE A 94 -3.67 24.66 -7.29
N VAL A 95 -3.76 24.90 -5.97
CA VAL A 95 -3.63 23.85 -4.95
C VAL A 95 -5.03 23.29 -4.68
N SER A 96 -5.28 22.05 -5.07
CA SER A 96 -6.50 21.34 -4.68
C SER A 96 -6.27 20.55 -3.39
N GLN A 97 -7.22 20.60 -2.45
CA GLN A 97 -7.18 19.74 -1.27
C GLN A 97 -7.55 18.30 -1.66
N VAL A 98 -6.81 17.33 -1.12
CA VAL A 98 -7.05 15.91 -1.35
C VAL A 98 -7.83 15.36 -0.16
N GLU A 99 -9.10 15.04 -0.37
CA GLU A 99 -9.99 14.48 0.66
C GLU A 99 -9.91 12.94 0.75
N ALA A 100 -9.45 12.27 -0.31
CA ALA A 100 -9.26 10.83 -0.37
C ALA A 100 -8.12 10.47 -1.34
N GLY A 101 -7.57 9.27 -1.17
CA GLY A 101 -6.51 8.72 -2.00
C GLY A 101 -5.09 9.01 -1.50
N THR A 102 -4.09 8.49 -2.19
CA THR A 102 -2.67 8.64 -1.83
C THR A 102 -1.91 9.25 -3.01
N PRO A 103 -0.96 10.18 -2.80
CA PRO A 103 -0.13 10.71 -3.88
C PRO A 103 0.57 9.59 -4.67
N GLN A 104 0.26 9.45 -5.96
CA GLN A 104 0.86 8.44 -6.81
C GLN A 104 2.25 8.90 -7.29
N GLY A 105 3.28 8.06 -7.13
CA GLY A 105 4.65 8.36 -7.57
C GLY A 105 5.62 8.79 -6.46
N SER A 106 5.20 8.79 -5.20
CA SER A 106 6.11 8.97 -4.06
C SER A 106 6.61 7.61 -3.51
N PRO A 107 7.90 7.48 -3.15
CA PRO A 107 8.49 6.23 -2.64
C PRO A 107 8.21 5.98 -1.15
#